data_AF-A0A8T3VR74-F1
#
_entry.id   AF-A0A8T3VR74-F1
#
_cell.length_a   1.000
_cell.length_b   1.000
_cell.length_c   1.000
_cell.angle_alpha   90.00
_cell.angle_beta   90.00
_cell.angle_gamma   90.00
#
_symmetry.space_group_name_H-M   'P 1'
#
loop_
_entity.id
_entity.type
_entity.pdbx_description
1 polymer ?
#
loop_
_entity_poly.entity_id
_entity_poly.type
_entity_poly.pdbx_seq_one_letter_code
_entity_poly.pdbx_strand_id
1 'polypeptide(L)'
;MAYEKGDRKDGDRPRGRRGPRSGDGKSQNRGGDRPFKSSDKRGFKPRRKDDGDSKPRRTGDRKDSRSSRGGERGRPRRDSKPFNERKGESRFERKPEEEVRQDEPRKLLLPQDASRLLYRGIDCQVNGNDNLAMIMFLHGSVMMSEGCENNADRILKEKGKVNFATIRTEIGPNCSEDALTEFDYLCIKRNKDYDRTFFDNEYAKGSTHAIYRRICLEEVEGDDPIIDVFVSRYPDDDKKVVKGLEILKRKKDSEIAEKHLIRIDESVKLKQSVYVMFTRAMNGDARAVQELKENSKKVPEAALFSEYLAAKAEGTNVEWLRAKYPQYRDLIVSRQGEFKIQDTPFGMFLKAKNLEMKKEESMSVMMNAARAGSQEAIDELSAKMFRNDVRKCLAGIYLKDNDLDNLMIVYQAGLDDMYYLDQYCGADRERILEVGKNLGKQSVGKEIDWLKDHYDKGMEFCKDALIKRSSDEFYHSKRMIYALHDVGADMEAAKLYFEMEGDPEAPSVKWLKKVCGEEDVKEYVRDHYVSKGQEDVFESIFAEDGYERRPKRQSASGRRGSFGKPRRRER
;
A
#
# COMPACT_ATOMS: atom_id res chain seq x y z
N MET A 1 22.02 -59.59 62.87
CA MET A 1 20.82 -59.51 63.73
C MET A 1 19.74 -58.90 62.85
N ALA A 2 18.75 -59.61 62.27
CA ALA A 2 18.02 -60.83 62.67
C ALA A 2 17.28 -60.64 64.00
N TYR A 3 15.97 -60.94 64.16
CA TYR A 3 14.97 -61.65 63.32
C TYR A 3 13.78 -60.71 62.95
N GLU A 4 12.83 -60.91 62.02
CA GLU A 4 12.11 -62.04 61.37
C GLU A 4 10.82 -62.57 62.06
N LYS A 5 9.67 -62.45 61.33
CA LYS A 5 8.38 -63.22 61.42
C LYS A 5 7.52 -63.07 62.69
N GLY A 6 6.21 -63.38 62.69
CA GLY A 6 5.29 -63.77 61.60
C GLY A 6 3.89 -64.24 62.08
N ASP A 7 2.99 -64.51 61.12
CA ASP A 7 1.68 -65.22 61.24
C ASP A 7 0.52 -64.61 62.07
N ARG A 8 -0.74 -65.07 61.94
CA ARG A 8 -1.67 -65.25 60.77
C ARG A 8 -3.01 -65.85 61.24
N LYS A 9 -4.12 -65.59 60.52
CA LYS A 9 -5.43 -66.32 60.39
C LYS A 9 -6.57 -65.33 60.02
N ASP A 10 -7.75 -65.69 59.49
CA ASP A 10 -8.17 -66.77 58.57
C ASP A 10 -9.57 -66.45 57.99
N GLY A 11 -9.87 -66.92 56.77
CA GLY A 11 -11.23 -67.09 56.20
C GLY A 11 -12.01 -65.82 55.75
N ASP A 12 -12.90 -65.86 54.75
CA ASP A 12 -13.16 -66.91 53.75
C ASP A 12 -13.92 -66.35 52.51
N ARG A 13 -14.06 -67.13 51.42
CA ARG A 13 -14.88 -66.77 50.23
C ARG A 13 -15.59 -68.01 49.63
N PRO A 14 -16.87 -67.90 49.20
CA PRO A 14 -17.15 -68.38 47.82
C PRO A 14 -18.34 -67.74 47.03
N ARG A 15 -18.07 -67.47 45.73
CA ARG A 15 -18.87 -67.79 44.52
C ARG A 15 -20.33 -67.29 44.30
N GLY A 16 -20.61 -66.74 43.10
CA GLY A 16 -21.71 -67.29 42.26
C GLY A 16 -22.47 -66.43 41.23
N ARG A 17 -22.13 -66.56 39.92
CA ARG A 17 -23.00 -66.36 38.71
C ARG A 17 -23.47 -64.89 38.43
N ARG A 18 -23.83 -64.46 37.19
CA ARG A 18 -24.07 -65.13 35.87
C ARG A 18 -23.82 -64.15 34.69
N GLY A 19 -23.35 -64.62 33.53
CA GLY A 19 -23.54 -63.98 32.19
C GLY A 19 -24.78 -64.53 31.46
N PRO A 20 -25.11 -64.19 30.18
CA PRO A 20 -24.22 -64.06 28.98
C PRO A 20 -24.25 -62.62 28.33
N ARG A 21 -23.45 -62.23 27.30
CA ARG A 21 -23.44 -62.55 25.84
C ARG A 21 -24.83 -62.45 25.15
N SER A 22 -25.03 -61.96 23.92
CA SER A 22 -24.18 -61.61 22.74
C SER A 22 -24.76 -60.36 22.02
N GLY A 23 -24.29 -59.80 20.91
CA GLY A 23 -23.22 -60.12 19.95
C GLY A 23 -23.28 -59.24 18.68
N ASP A 24 -22.38 -59.50 17.74
CA ASP A 24 -22.09 -58.87 16.43
C ASP A 24 -23.30 -58.57 15.48
N GLY A 25 -23.22 -57.73 14.43
CA GLY A 25 -22.05 -57.05 13.83
C GLY A 25 -22.35 -56.27 12.52
N LYS A 26 -21.31 -56.10 11.67
CA LYS A 26 -21.22 -55.18 10.51
C LYS A 26 -22.19 -55.48 9.32
N SER A 27 -22.76 -54.42 8.71
CA SER A 27 -22.98 -54.24 7.25
C SER A 27 -23.43 -52.78 7.00
N GLN A 28 -22.72 -51.91 6.28
CA GLN A 28 -22.49 -51.76 4.82
C GLN A 28 -23.69 -51.39 3.93
N ASN A 29 -23.42 -50.41 3.03
CA ASN A 29 -24.04 -50.07 1.74
C ASN A 29 -25.26 -49.11 1.63
N ARG A 30 -24.99 -48.00 0.92
CA ARG A 30 -25.75 -47.40 -0.22
C ARG A 30 -27.05 -46.61 0.01
N GLY A 31 -26.89 -45.29 -0.06
CA GLY A 31 -27.56 -44.44 -1.08
C GLY A 31 -28.98 -43.94 -0.77
N GLY A 32 -29.49 -43.08 -1.64
CA GLY A 32 -30.86 -42.56 -1.57
C GLY A 32 -30.93 -41.03 -1.42
N ASP A 33 -31.54 -40.40 -2.42
CA ASP A 33 -31.55 -38.99 -2.76
C ASP A 33 -32.34 -38.00 -1.86
N ARG A 34 -32.26 -36.73 -2.29
CA ARG A 34 -33.04 -35.54 -1.88
C ARG A 34 -34.55 -35.66 -2.27
N PRO A 35 -35.39 -34.62 -2.06
CA PRO A 35 -35.64 -33.75 -0.89
C PRO A 35 -37.17 -33.73 -0.55
N PHE A 36 -37.66 -32.81 0.31
CA PHE A 36 -38.77 -31.89 -0.06
C PHE A 36 -38.93 -30.69 0.90
N LYS A 37 -39.90 -29.80 0.61
CA LYS A 37 -40.20 -28.52 1.30
C LYS A 37 -41.56 -28.56 2.05
N SER A 38 -41.84 -27.46 2.77
CA SER A 38 -43.18 -26.90 3.11
C SER A 38 -43.96 -27.55 4.27
N SER A 39 -44.82 -26.84 5.03
CA SER A 39 -44.91 -25.38 5.30
C SER A 39 -45.83 -25.09 6.51
N ASP A 40 -46.05 -23.80 6.80
CA ASP A 40 -47.14 -23.21 7.60
C ASP A 40 -47.29 -23.59 9.09
N LYS A 41 -47.13 -22.55 9.94
CA LYS A 41 -48.27 -22.10 10.75
C LYS A 41 -48.26 -20.59 10.99
N ARG A 42 -49.36 -19.95 10.59
CA ARG A 42 -49.80 -18.60 11.00
C ARG A 42 -50.35 -18.73 12.43
N GLY A 43 -50.37 -17.73 13.31
CA GLY A 43 -50.07 -16.30 13.19
C GLY A 43 -51.22 -15.51 13.85
N PHE A 44 -50.93 -14.62 14.81
CA PHE A 44 -51.96 -13.87 15.56
C PHE A 44 -51.59 -12.38 15.76
N LYS A 45 -52.58 -11.51 15.53
CA LYS A 45 -52.64 -10.04 15.67
C LYS A 45 -54.13 -9.62 15.56
N PRO A 46 -54.59 -8.37 15.82
CA PRO A 46 -53.85 -7.10 15.90
C PRO A 46 -53.59 -6.62 17.36
N ARG A 47 -54.10 -5.55 18.01
CA ARG A 47 -55.09 -4.48 17.70
C ARG A 47 -54.83 -3.18 18.51
N ARG A 48 -54.59 -2.08 17.78
CA ARG A 48 -55.01 -0.64 17.94
C ARG A 48 -55.25 -0.03 19.33
N LYS A 49 -54.99 1.27 19.56
CA LYS A 49 -54.78 2.43 18.63
C LYS A 49 -53.43 2.49 17.88
N ASP A 50 -53.24 3.52 17.05
CA ASP A 50 -52.44 3.47 15.81
C ASP A 50 -51.26 4.48 15.86
N ASP A 51 -51.19 5.70 15.29
CA ASP A 51 -51.98 6.43 14.28
C ASP A 51 -51.07 6.84 13.08
N GLY A 52 -50.68 8.07 12.72
CA GLY A 52 -50.99 9.43 13.18
C GLY A 52 -49.75 10.25 13.57
N ASP A 53 -49.49 11.47 13.07
CA ASP A 53 -49.78 12.06 11.74
C ASP A 53 -48.84 13.28 11.53
N SER A 54 -48.35 13.65 10.33
CA SER A 54 -48.59 13.13 8.98
C SER A 54 -47.33 13.05 8.10
N LYS A 55 -47.42 12.25 7.02
CA LYS A 55 -46.58 12.35 5.81
C LYS A 55 -47.46 12.86 4.65
N PRO A 56 -46.88 13.34 3.53
CA PRO A 56 -46.77 12.47 2.34
C PRO A 56 -45.32 12.40 1.80
N ARG A 57 -44.77 11.29 1.25
CA ARG A 57 -45.20 10.38 0.15
C ARG A 57 -45.11 11.06 -1.23
N ARG A 58 -44.27 10.61 -2.19
CA ARG A 58 -44.08 9.28 -2.88
C ARG A 58 -44.86 9.23 -4.20
N THR A 59 -44.17 8.84 -5.29
CA THR A 59 -44.56 7.83 -6.31
C THR A 59 -43.36 7.64 -7.27
N GLY A 60 -43.16 6.51 -7.95
CA GLY A 60 -43.84 5.21 -7.85
C GLY A 60 -43.32 4.18 -8.87
N ASP A 61 -43.21 2.92 -8.43
CA ASP A 61 -43.21 1.62 -9.14
C ASP A 61 -42.89 1.52 -10.66
N ARG A 62 -41.96 0.60 -11.00
CA ARG A 62 -42.34 -0.76 -11.51
C ARG A 62 -41.14 -1.70 -11.68
N LYS A 63 -41.43 -3.02 -11.65
CA LYS A 63 -40.65 -4.11 -12.26
C LYS A 63 -41.53 -4.77 -13.31
N ASP A 64 -40.99 -5.27 -14.42
CA ASP A 64 -41.26 -6.65 -14.85
C ASP A 64 -40.37 -7.21 -15.99
N SER A 65 -40.23 -8.54 -15.95
CA SER A 65 -39.87 -9.56 -16.97
C SER A 65 -39.15 -9.26 -18.32
N ARG A 66 -38.08 -10.07 -18.54
CA ARG A 66 -37.80 -10.98 -19.71
C ARG A 66 -37.17 -10.49 -21.05
N SER A 67 -36.00 -11.11 -21.32
CA SER A 67 -35.51 -11.74 -22.59
C SER A 67 -35.34 -10.94 -23.91
N SER A 68 -34.07 -10.77 -24.28
CA SER A 68 -33.44 -11.19 -25.55
C SER A 68 -34.14 -10.95 -26.91
N ARG A 69 -33.76 -9.85 -27.59
CA ARG A 69 -33.10 -9.85 -28.93
C ARG A 69 -32.67 -8.42 -29.32
N GLY A 70 -31.75 -8.30 -30.28
CA GLY A 70 -31.05 -7.05 -30.59
C GLY A 70 -31.85 -6.03 -31.43
N GLY A 71 -31.32 -4.80 -31.49
CA GLY A 71 -31.85 -3.69 -32.28
C GLY A 71 -31.13 -2.38 -31.92
N GLU A 72 -30.65 -1.65 -32.93
CA GLU A 72 -29.84 -0.43 -32.74
C GLU A 72 -30.66 0.79 -32.29
N ARG A 73 -29.97 1.72 -31.59
CA ARG A 73 -29.94 3.22 -31.77
C ARG A 73 -30.00 3.96 -30.44
N GLY A 74 -29.36 5.15 -30.37
CA GLY A 74 -29.69 6.14 -29.32
C GLY A 74 -28.57 6.91 -28.61
N ARG A 75 -27.29 6.85 -29.01
CA ARG A 75 -26.30 7.85 -28.52
C ARG A 75 -26.50 9.19 -29.27
N PRO A 76 -26.74 10.33 -28.58
CA PRO A 76 -26.88 11.62 -29.25
C PRO A 76 -25.53 12.14 -29.79
N ARG A 77 -25.61 12.78 -30.95
CA ARG A 77 -24.50 13.29 -31.78
C ARG A 77 -23.62 14.35 -31.12
N ARG A 78 -22.40 14.48 -31.63
CA ARG A 78 -21.63 15.75 -31.64
C ARG A 78 -20.90 15.94 -32.98
N ASP A 79 -21.66 16.00 -34.06
CA ASP A 79 -21.23 16.57 -35.35
C ASP A 79 -21.07 18.12 -35.16
N SER A 80 -20.20 18.90 -35.82
CA SER A 80 -19.34 18.75 -37.01
C SER A 80 -18.00 19.50 -36.73
N LYS A 81 -16.80 18.98 -37.08
CA LYS A 81 -16.05 19.12 -38.37
C LYS A 81 -15.65 20.58 -38.75
N PRO A 82 -14.55 20.81 -39.51
CA PRO A 82 -13.85 19.86 -40.40
C PRO A 82 -12.36 19.59 -40.13
N PHE A 83 -11.92 18.53 -40.81
CA PHE A 83 -10.55 18.06 -41.04
C PHE A 83 -9.95 18.82 -42.25
N ASN A 84 -8.64 19.01 -42.32
CA ASN A 84 -7.97 19.50 -43.54
C ASN A 84 -6.59 18.85 -43.70
N GLU A 85 -6.32 18.27 -44.86
CA GLU A 85 -5.10 17.50 -45.13
C GLU A 85 -4.07 18.36 -45.86
N ARG A 86 -2.83 18.43 -45.33
CA ARG A 86 -1.63 18.67 -46.14
C ARG A 86 -0.50 17.75 -45.69
N LYS A 87 0.31 17.32 -46.66
CA LYS A 87 1.41 16.35 -46.51
C LYS A 87 2.75 17.08 -46.32
N GLY A 88 3.74 16.35 -45.82
CA GLY A 88 5.14 16.77 -45.74
C GLY A 88 5.53 17.26 -44.33
N GLU A 89 6.72 16.95 -43.80
CA GLU A 89 7.80 16.07 -44.29
C GLU A 89 8.43 15.28 -43.14
N SER A 90 9.14 14.21 -43.46
CA SER A 90 9.78 13.34 -42.46
C SER A 90 11.13 13.89 -42.00
N ARG A 91 11.24 14.29 -40.73
CA ARG A 91 12.54 14.47 -40.06
C ARG A 91 12.76 13.38 -39.01
N PHE A 92 13.48 12.33 -39.42
CA PHE A 92 14.01 11.33 -38.48
C PHE A 92 15.21 11.93 -37.74
N GLU A 93 14.97 12.56 -36.59
CA GLU A 93 16.03 12.76 -35.62
C GLU A 93 16.33 11.42 -34.95
N ARG A 94 17.39 10.76 -35.44
CA ARG A 94 17.94 9.56 -34.79
C ARG A 94 18.40 9.97 -33.40
N LYS A 95 17.77 9.41 -32.35
CA LYS A 95 18.47 9.28 -31.06
C LYS A 95 19.79 8.53 -31.29
N PRO A 96 20.86 8.84 -30.54
CA PRO A 96 22.02 7.97 -30.48
C PRO A 96 21.60 6.55 -30.12
N GLU A 97 22.26 5.56 -30.72
CA GLU A 97 22.13 4.17 -30.28
C GLU A 97 22.78 4.07 -28.91
N GLU A 98 21.97 4.05 -27.84
CA GLU A 98 22.44 3.66 -26.52
C GLU A 98 23.04 2.25 -26.64
N GLU A 99 24.32 2.09 -26.28
CA GLU A 99 24.96 0.79 -26.25
C GLU A 99 24.09 -0.18 -25.47
N VAL A 100 23.82 -1.35 -26.07
CA VAL A 100 23.00 -2.39 -25.44
C VAL A 100 23.76 -2.97 -24.25
N ARG A 101 23.65 -2.29 -23.12
CA ARG A 101 23.96 -2.84 -21.80
C ARG A 101 23.22 -4.15 -21.69
N GLN A 102 23.95 -5.19 -21.34
CA GLN A 102 23.36 -6.51 -21.09
C GLN A 102 22.62 -6.42 -19.74
N ASP A 103 21.41 -5.87 -19.77
CA ASP A 103 20.44 -5.88 -18.67
C ASP A 103 20.34 -7.34 -18.18
N GLU A 104 20.73 -7.58 -16.91
CA GLU A 104 20.54 -8.90 -16.32
C GLU A 104 19.08 -9.33 -16.46
N PRO A 105 18.79 -10.61 -16.77
CA PRO A 105 17.41 -11.06 -16.99
C PRO A 105 16.57 -10.75 -15.76
N ARG A 106 15.58 -9.85 -15.92
CA ARG A 106 14.80 -9.26 -14.84
C ARG A 106 14.05 -10.35 -14.05
N LYS A 107 14.65 -10.78 -12.95
CA LYS A 107 14.13 -11.84 -12.07
C LYS A 107 12.70 -11.51 -11.66
N LEU A 108 11.83 -12.50 -11.80
CA LEU A 108 10.39 -12.31 -11.62
C LEU A 108 10.05 -11.98 -10.15
N LEU A 109 9.34 -10.88 -9.92
CA LEU A 109 9.02 -10.40 -8.57
C LEU A 109 7.93 -11.25 -7.90
N LEU A 110 8.36 -12.26 -7.14
CA LEU A 110 7.50 -13.21 -6.43
C LEU A 110 6.92 -12.62 -5.13
N PRO A 111 5.65 -12.94 -4.76
CA PRO A 111 5.11 -12.61 -3.44
C PRO A 111 5.85 -13.36 -2.32
N GLN A 112 6.22 -12.66 -1.24
CA GLN A 112 6.79 -13.24 -0.01
C GLN A 112 5.71 -13.84 0.93
N ASP A 113 4.66 -14.45 0.38
CA ASP A 113 3.51 -14.97 1.13
C ASP A 113 3.01 -16.25 0.46
N ALA A 114 3.12 -17.37 1.16
CA ALA A 114 2.80 -18.70 0.64
C ALA A 114 1.34 -18.84 0.19
N SER A 115 0.40 -18.11 0.81
CA SER A 115 -1.00 -18.08 0.37
C SER A 115 -1.17 -17.27 -0.92
N ARG A 116 -0.44 -16.15 -1.07
CA ARG A 116 -0.45 -15.37 -2.32
C ARG A 116 0.22 -16.11 -3.48
N LEU A 117 1.28 -16.87 -3.19
CA LEU A 117 1.93 -17.78 -4.12
C LEU A 117 0.97 -18.90 -4.58
N LEU A 118 0.23 -19.52 -3.66
CA LEU A 118 -0.80 -20.52 -3.97
C LEU A 118 -1.88 -19.97 -4.91
N TYR A 119 -2.50 -18.82 -4.57
CA TYR A 119 -3.55 -18.23 -5.40
C TYR A 119 -3.02 -17.82 -6.79
N ARG A 120 -1.87 -17.12 -6.86
CA ARG A 120 -1.29 -16.73 -8.16
C ARG A 120 -0.86 -17.93 -8.99
N GLY A 121 -0.36 -19.01 -8.38
CA GLY A 121 -0.03 -20.24 -9.10
C GLY A 121 -1.28 -20.88 -9.72
N ILE A 122 -2.40 -20.91 -8.99
CA ILE A 122 -3.69 -21.38 -9.51
C ILE A 122 -4.17 -20.48 -10.66
N ASP A 123 -4.10 -19.15 -10.51
CA ASP A 123 -4.45 -18.20 -11.58
C ASP A 123 -3.58 -18.42 -12.83
N CYS A 124 -2.26 -18.63 -12.66
CA CYS A 124 -1.36 -18.90 -13.79
C CYS A 124 -1.70 -20.21 -14.50
N GLN A 125 -2.00 -21.28 -13.77
CA GLN A 125 -2.38 -22.56 -14.36
C GLN A 125 -3.75 -22.50 -15.06
N VAL A 126 -4.73 -21.79 -14.50
CA VAL A 126 -6.05 -21.57 -15.13
C VAL A 126 -5.91 -20.78 -16.45
N ASN A 127 -4.92 -19.90 -16.54
CA ASN A 127 -4.56 -19.20 -17.79
C ASN A 127 -3.56 -19.97 -18.68
N GLY A 128 -3.32 -21.26 -18.40
CA GLY A 128 -2.49 -22.15 -19.22
C GLY A 128 -0.97 -21.96 -19.09
N ASN A 129 -0.49 -21.16 -18.14
CA ASN A 129 0.93 -20.92 -17.89
C ASN A 129 1.45 -21.82 -16.76
N ASP A 130 1.60 -23.11 -17.05
CA ASP A 130 2.07 -24.13 -16.10
C ASP A 130 3.46 -23.84 -15.53
N ASN A 131 4.36 -23.21 -16.31
CA ASN A 131 5.72 -22.94 -15.87
C ASN A 131 5.76 -21.80 -14.84
N LEU A 132 5.00 -20.73 -15.05
CA LEU A 132 4.84 -19.68 -14.05
C LEU A 132 4.07 -20.20 -12.81
N ALA A 133 3.10 -21.08 -13.01
CA ALA A 133 2.42 -21.75 -11.90
C ALA A 133 3.39 -22.61 -11.07
N MET A 134 4.24 -23.40 -11.73
CA MET A 134 5.28 -24.22 -11.10
C MET A 134 6.24 -23.37 -10.25
N ILE A 135 6.77 -22.26 -10.79
CA ILE A 135 7.65 -21.34 -10.04
C ILE A 135 6.95 -20.84 -8.76
N MET A 136 5.68 -20.39 -8.87
CA MET A 136 4.90 -19.92 -7.72
C MET A 136 4.67 -21.04 -6.68
N PHE A 137 4.37 -22.26 -7.13
CA PHE A 137 4.14 -23.39 -6.23
C PHE A 137 5.42 -23.89 -5.56
N LEU A 138 6.55 -23.98 -6.25
CA LEU A 138 7.83 -24.39 -5.63
C LEU A 138 8.24 -23.41 -4.52
N HIS A 139 8.24 -22.11 -4.82
CA HIS A 139 8.53 -21.08 -3.80
C HIS A 139 7.53 -21.12 -2.63
N GLY A 140 6.26 -21.42 -2.87
CA GLY A 140 5.27 -21.59 -1.80
C GLY A 140 5.49 -22.87 -0.97
N SER A 141 5.98 -23.95 -1.59
CA SER A 141 6.28 -25.22 -0.92
C SER A 141 7.54 -25.13 -0.05
N VAL A 142 8.55 -24.37 -0.50
CA VAL A 142 9.70 -23.94 0.32
C VAL A 142 9.26 -23.19 1.60
N MET A 143 8.13 -22.46 1.54
CA MET A 143 7.47 -21.83 2.70
C MET A 143 6.53 -22.77 3.48
N MET A 144 6.67 -24.09 3.31
CA MET A 144 5.90 -25.15 3.98
C MET A 144 4.39 -25.16 3.66
N SER A 145 3.99 -24.59 2.51
CA SER A 145 2.60 -24.69 2.03
C SER A 145 2.34 -26.04 1.39
N GLU A 146 1.69 -26.94 2.12
CA GLU A 146 1.21 -28.23 1.60
C GLU A 146 0.24 -28.04 0.42
N GLY A 147 -0.50 -26.92 0.39
CA GLY A 147 -1.31 -26.55 -0.78
C GLY A 147 -0.46 -26.31 -2.03
N CYS A 148 0.72 -25.73 -1.89
CA CYS A 148 1.64 -25.54 -3.01
C CYS A 148 2.37 -26.83 -3.39
N GLU A 149 2.88 -27.62 -2.42
CA GLU A 149 3.52 -28.93 -2.69
C GLU A 149 2.60 -29.81 -3.54
N ASN A 150 1.32 -29.93 -3.17
CA ASN A 150 0.33 -30.73 -3.88
C ASN A 150 0.00 -30.21 -5.30
N ASN A 151 0.11 -28.91 -5.58
CA ASN A 151 -0.15 -28.38 -6.92
C ASN A 151 1.08 -28.52 -7.84
N ALA A 152 2.30 -28.33 -7.34
CA ALA A 152 3.53 -28.65 -8.07
C ALA A 152 3.60 -30.15 -8.39
N ASP A 153 3.32 -31.00 -7.39
CA ASP A 153 3.28 -32.46 -7.54
C ASP A 153 2.19 -32.92 -8.54
N ARG A 154 1.07 -32.18 -8.65
CA ARG A 154 0.06 -32.42 -9.69
C ARG A 154 0.60 -32.11 -11.09
N ILE A 155 1.21 -30.94 -11.32
CA ILE A 155 1.77 -30.58 -12.64
C ILE A 155 2.83 -31.61 -13.07
N LEU A 156 3.71 -32.04 -12.16
CA LEU A 156 4.68 -33.11 -12.45
C LEU A 156 4.02 -34.45 -12.81
N LYS A 157 2.85 -34.76 -12.23
CA LYS A 157 2.04 -35.94 -12.60
C LYS A 157 1.46 -35.82 -14.01
N GLU A 158 0.94 -34.63 -14.34
CA GLU A 158 0.26 -34.33 -15.61
C GLU A 158 1.24 -34.26 -16.79
N LYS A 159 2.44 -33.70 -16.58
CA LYS A 159 3.51 -33.64 -17.60
C LYS A 159 4.27 -34.96 -17.75
N GLY A 160 4.36 -35.77 -16.70
CA GLY A 160 5.00 -37.09 -16.70
C GLY A 160 6.54 -37.08 -16.68
N LYS A 161 7.14 -38.19 -16.23
CA LYS A 161 8.57 -38.27 -15.84
C LYS A 161 9.59 -37.98 -16.93
N VAL A 162 9.23 -38.13 -18.20
CA VAL A 162 10.10 -37.84 -19.36
C VAL A 162 10.40 -36.34 -19.48
N ASN A 163 9.48 -35.48 -19.03
CA ASN A 163 9.58 -34.03 -19.22
C ASN A 163 10.26 -33.30 -18.04
N PHE A 164 10.69 -33.99 -16.99
CA PHE A 164 11.23 -33.36 -15.78
C PHE A 164 12.48 -32.51 -16.03
N ALA A 165 13.40 -32.97 -16.90
CA ALA A 165 14.60 -32.20 -17.26
C ALA A 165 14.26 -30.92 -18.06
N THR A 166 13.29 -31.01 -18.98
CA THR A 166 12.80 -29.86 -19.76
C THR A 166 12.19 -28.81 -18.84
N ILE A 167 11.26 -29.22 -17.96
CA ILE A 167 10.59 -28.31 -17.02
C ILE A 167 11.61 -27.66 -16.07
N ARG A 168 12.58 -28.42 -15.55
CA ARG A 168 13.65 -27.88 -14.70
C ARG A 168 14.46 -26.79 -15.42
N THR A 169 14.75 -27.00 -16.70
CA THR A 169 15.49 -26.05 -17.54
C THR A 169 14.66 -24.78 -17.80
N GLU A 170 13.35 -24.92 -18.06
CA GLU A 170 12.45 -23.81 -18.35
C GLU A 170 12.15 -22.92 -17.12
N ILE A 171 12.02 -23.51 -15.93
CA ILE A 171 11.78 -22.75 -14.68
C ILE A 171 13.08 -22.23 -14.03
N GLY A 172 14.21 -22.90 -14.29
CA GLY A 172 15.52 -22.67 -13.67
C GLY A 172 15.89 -21.19 -13.44
N PRO A 173 15.86 -20.33 -14.49
CA PRO A 173 16.25 -18.92 -14.37
C PRO A 173 15.42 -18.06 -13.40
N ASN A 174 14.25 -18.54 -12.96
CA ASN A 174 13.32 -17.82 -12.09
C ASN A 174 13.11 -18.46 -10.71
N CYS A 175 13.78 -19.58 -10.40
CA CYS A 175 13.71 -20.25 -9.11
C CYS A 175 14.94 -19.94 -8.23
N SER A 176 14.76 -19.89 -6.91
CA SER A 176 15.89 -19.94 -5.95
C SER A 176 16.44 -21.36 -5.80
N GLU A 177 17.67 -21.52 -5.28
CA GLU A 177 18.28 -22.84 -5.02
C GLU A 177 17.33 -23.75 -4.21
N ASP A 178 16.78 -23.26 -3.08
CA ASP A 178 15.74 -23.95 -2.29
C ASP A 178 14.54 -24.45 -3.14
N ALA A 179 14.08 -23.66 -4.12
CA ALA A 179 12.94 -24.01 -4.98
C ALA A 179 13.31 -25.02 -6.08
N LEU A 180 14.59 -25.07 -6.46
CA LEU A 180 15.15 -26.11 -7.32
C LEU A 180 15.40 -27.41 -6.56
N THR A 181 15.79 -27.35 -5.29
CA THR A 181 15.87 -28.51 -4.38
C THR A 181 14.48 -29.10 -4.11
N GLU A 182 13.46 -28.25 -3.93
CA GLU A 182 12.05 -28.65 -3.83
C GLU A 182 11.57 -29.39 -5.10
N PHE A 183 11.91 -28.88 -6.29
CA PHE A 183 11.58 -29.53 -7.56
C PHE A 183 12.23 -30.91 -7.68
N ASP A 184 13.52 -31.01 -7.32
CA ASP A 184 14.26 -32.28 -7.39
C ASP A 184 13.71 -33.30 -6.40
N TYR A 185 13.35 -32.88 -5.18
CA TYR A 185 12.66 -33.71 -4.20
C TYR A 185 11.36 -34.31 -4.74
N LEU A 186 10.52 -33.50 -5.41
CA LEU A 186 9.28 -33.97 -6.03
C LEU A 186 9.55 -34.90 -7.23
N CYS A 187 10.62 -34.68 -7.98
CA CYS A 187 11.06 -35.57 -9.06
C CYS A 187 11.58 -36.92 -8.54
N ILE A 188 12.41 -36.92 -7.50
CA ILE A 188 12.96 -38.13 -6.83
C ILE A 188 11.82 -39.00 -6.27
N LYS A 189 10.84 -38.39 -5.60
CA LYS A 189 9.59 -39.04 -5.14
C LYS A 189 8.86 -39.81 -6.26
N ARG A 190 9.01 -39.38 -7.53
CA ARG A 190 8.27 -39.87 -8.70
C ARG A 190 9.08 -40.76 -9.63
N ASN A 191 10.40 -40.64 -9.62
CA ASN A 191 11.32 -41.40 -10.45
C ASN A 191 12.62 -41.64 -9.69
N LYS A 192 12.89 -42.90 -9.31
CA LYS A 192 14.15 -43.27 -8.63
C LYS A 192 15.38 -43.01 -9.49
N ASP A 193 15.21 -43.08 -10.82
CA ASP A 193 16.25 -42.88 -11.83
C ASP A 193 16.39 -41.39 -12.23
N TYR A 194 15.98 -40.46 -11.37
CA TYR A 194 16.13 -39.02 -11.62
C TYR A 194 17.55 -38.55 -11.31
N ASP A 195 18.05 -37.54 -12.01
CA ASP A 195 19.36 -36.95 -11.68
C ASP A 195 19.28 -36.21 -10.34
N ARG A 196 20.06 -36.68 -9.37
CA ARG A 196 20.10 -36.14 -8.01
C ARG A 196 21.24 -35.16 -7.76
N THR A 197 22.12 -34.94 -8.74
CA THR A 197 23.41 -34.27 -8.56
C THR A 197 23.27 -32.89 -7.89
N PHE A 198 22.27 -32.09 -8.27
CA PHE A 198 21.99 -30.81 -7.61
C PHE A 198 21.50 -30.98 -6.17
N PHE A 199 20.51 -31.84 -5.94
CA PHE A 199 19.95 -32.11 -4.62
C PHE A 199 21.00 -32.62 -3.61
N ASP A 200 21.85 -33.57 -4.04
CA ASP A 200 22.91 -34.11 -3.19
C ASP A 200 24.04 -33.09 -2.94
N ASN A 201 24.32 -32.18 -3.89
CA ASN A 201 25.23 -31.04 -3.68
C ASN A 201 24.68 -30.00 -2.67
N GLU A 202 23.39 -29.64 -2.75
CA GLU A 202 22.76 -28.74 -1.76
C GLU A 202 22.70 -29.36 -0.37
N TYR A 203 22.53 -30.68 -0.29
CA TYR A 203 22.68 -31.41 0.97
C TYR A 203 24.13 -31.35 1.51
N ALA A 204 25.14 -31.52 0.66
CA ALA A 204 26.55 -31.45 1.05
C ALA A 204 26.99 -30.03 1.50
N LYS A 205 26.41 -28.97 0.93
CA LYS A 205 26.53 -27.58 1.44
C LYS A 205 25.85 -27.38 2.81
N GLY A 206 25.00 -28.33 3.23
CA GLY A 206 24.16 -28.25 4.42
C GLY A 206 22.96 -27.30 4.26
N SER A 207 22.38 -27.16 3.06
CA SER A 207 21.13 -26.39 2.91
C SER A 207 20.06 -26.98 3.82
N THR A 208 19.48 -26.16 4.71
CA THR A 208 18.42 -26.58 5.64
C THR A 208 17.23 -27.16 4.90
N HIS A 209 16.90 -26.65 3.71
CA HIS A 209 15.80 -27.21 2.92
C HIS A 209 16.19 -28.55 2.26
N ALA A 210 17.43 -28.70 1.78
CA ALA A 210 17.92 -29.98 1.28
C ALA A 210 17.96 -31.06 2.38
N ILE A 211 18.44 -30.73 3.58
CA ILE A 211 18.43 -31.62 4.75
C ILE A 211 16.99 -31.98 5.13
N TYR A 212 16.09 -31.00 5.25
CA TYR A 212 14.67 -31.25 5.53
C TYR A 212 14.04 -32.18 4.48
N ARG A 213 14.30 -31.96 3.19
CA ARG A 213 13.76 -32.81 2.12
C ARG A 213 14.42 -34.20 2.08
N ARG A 214 15.69 -34.35 2.46
CA ARG A 214 16.36 -35.67 2.62
C ARG A 214 15.81 -36.46 3.80
N ILE A 215 15.53 -35.80 4.92
CA ILE A 215 14.77 -36.37 6.05
C ILE A 215 13.38 -36.83 5.57
N CYS A 216 12.71 -36.05 4.71
CA CYS A 216 11.43 -36.42 4.12
C CYS A 216 11.49 -37.53 3.07
N LEU A 217 12.69 -37.94 2.61
CA LEU A 217 12.95 -39.14 1.80
C LEU A 217 13.34 -40.36 2.66
N GLU A 218 13.49 -40.18 3.98
CA GLU A 218 13.97 -41.21 4.95
C GLU A 218 15.44 -41.61 4.75
N GLU A 219 16.21 -40.78 4.03
CA GLU A 219 17.62 -40.94 3.65
C GLU A 219 18.62 -40.27 4.62
N VAL A 220 18.14 -39.87 5.80
CA VAL A 220 18.97 -39.45 6.96
C VAL A 220 18.68 -40.43 8.09
N GLU A 221 19.72 -40.95 8.73
CA GLU A 221 19.57 -41.94 9.81
C GLU A 221 19.27 -41.28 11.17
N GLY A 222 18.83 -42.10 12.13
CA GLY A 222 18.28 -41.65 13.41
C GLY A 222 19.16 -40.63 14.13
N ASP A 223 20.42 -40.96 14.39
CA ASP A 223 21.36 -40.09 15.10
C ASP A 223 22.53 -39.65 14.19
N ASP A 224 22.20 -39.26 12.95
CA ASP A 224 23.15 -38.67 11.99
C ASP A 224 23.65 -37.28 12.48
N PRO A 225 24.97 -37.01 12.54
CA PRO A 225 25.52 -35.71 12.91
C PRO A 225 25.01 -34.51 12.09
N ILE A 226 24.44 -34.72 10.90
CA ILE A 226 23.78 -33.66 10.14
C ILE A 226 22.62 -33.00 10.92
N ILE A 227 22.04 -33.68 11.91
CA ILE A 227 20.94 -33.16 12.74
C ILE A 227 21.41 -31.95 13.57
N ASP A 228 22.65 -31.96 14.08
CA ASP A 228 23.23 -30.80 14.76
C ASP A 228 23.45 -29.62 13.79
N VAL A 229 23.85 -29.91 12.54
CA VAL A 229 23.99 -28.89 11.47
C VAL A 229 22.62 -28.32 11.05
N PHE A 230 21.59 -29.15 11.04
CA PHE A 230 20.21 -28.79 10.69
C PHE A 230 19.58 -27.85 11.73
N VAL A 231 19.83 -28.09 13.02
CA VAL A 231 19.35 -27.24 14.12
C VAL A 231 20.18 -25.96 14.26
N SER A 232 21.52 -26.06 14.27
CA SER A 232 22.40 -24.93 14.60
C SER A 232 22.38 -23.75 13.62
N ARG A 233 21.83 -23.92 12.41
CA ARG A 233 21.76 -22.86 11.39
C ARG A 233 20.57 -21.89 11.53
N TYR A 234 19.57 -22.19 12.38
CA TYR A 234 18.30 -21.46 12.44
C TYR A 234 17.84 -21.16 13.87
N PRO A 235 17.03 -20.10 14.11
CA PRO A 235 16.43 -19.83 15.42
C PRO A 235 15.41 -20.91 15.80
N ASP A 236 15.22 -21.10 17.11
CA ASP A 236 14.55 -22.24 17.77
C ASP A 236 13.12 -22.63 17.31
N ASP A 237 12.47 -21.91 16.38
CA ASP A 237 11.07 -22.13 15.96
C ASP A 237 10.90 -22.16 14.42
N ASP A 238 11.95 -22.55 13.67
CA ASP A 238 11.80 -22.81 12.23
C ASP A 238 10.99 -24.10 11.98
N LYS A 239 9.88 -23.97 11.26
CA LYS A 239 8.94 -25.05 10.97
C LYS A 239 9.52 -26.18 10.12
N LYS A 240 10.54 -25.92 9.28
CA LYS A 240 11.29 -26.97 8.57
C LYS A 240 12.06 -27.82 9.57
N VAL A 241 12.76 -27.18 10.51
CA VAL A 241 13.56 -27.84 11.54
C VAL A 241 12.66 -28.69 12.44
N VAL A 242 11.65 -28.10 13.07
CA VAL A 242 10.73 -28.82 13.98
C VAL A 242 10.07 -30.02 13.27
N LYS A 243 9.46 -29.82 12.08
CA LYS A 243 8.80 -30.90 11.33
C LYS A 243 9.79 -31.98 10.85
N GLY A 244 11.06 -31.63 10.60
CA GLY A 244 12.12 -32.57 10.29
C GLY A 244 12.52 -33.42 11.51
N LEU A 245 12.73 -32.79 12.67
CA LEU A 245 13.03 -33.50 13.92
C LEU A 245 11.86 -34.42 14.34
N GLU A 246 10.61 -33.99 14.18
CA GLU A 246 9.42 -34.83 14.38
C GLU A 246 9.39 -36.06 13.47
N ILE A 247 9.85 -35.94 12.22
CA ILE A 247 9.95 -37.06 11.29
C ILE A 247 11.04 -38.04 11.76
N LEU A 248 12.23 -37.54 12.11
CA LEU A 248 13.34 -38.37 12.61
C LEU A 248 12.96 -39.11 13.90
N LYS A 249 12.41 -38.42 14.89
CA LYS A 249 11.94 -39.02 16.15
C LYS A 249 10.89 -40.12 15.92
N ARG A 250 9.97 -39.93 14.97
CA ARG A 250 8.84 -40.85 14.73
C ARG A 250 9.15 -42.01 13.77
N LYS A 251 10.13 -41.87 12.88
CA LYS A 251 10.44 -42.87 11.83
C LYS A 251 11.79 -43.55 11.97
N LYS A 252 12.72 -42.96 12.73
CA LYS A 252 14.10 -43.43 12.91
C LYS A 252 14.49 -43.51 14.39
N ASP A 253 13.53 -43.34 15.31
CA ASP A 253 13.69 -43.38 16.77
C ASP A 253 14.88 -42.56 17.32
N SER A 254 15.13 -41.40 16.70
CA SER A 254 16.25 -40.50 16.95
C SER A 254 16.28 -39.94 18.38
N GLU A 255 17.32 -40.27 19.15
CA GLU A 255 17.57 -39.64 20.45
C GLU A 255 18.06 -38.19 20.29
N ILE A 256 18.87 -37.89 19.27
CA ILE A 256 19.40 -36.53 19.02
C ILE A 256 18.26 -35.58 18.67
N ALA A 257 17.33 -36.00 17.81
CA ALA A 257 16.17 -35.18 17.46
C ALA A 257 15.20 -35.00 18.65
N GLU A 258 15.02 -36.02 19.51
CA GLU A 258 14.26 -35.85 20.76
C GLU A 258 14.93 -34.83 21.69
N LYS A 259 16.24 -34.92 21.91
CA LYS A 259 17.00 -33.97 22.76
C LYS A 259 16.90 -32.53 22.26
N HIS A 260 16.91 -32.32 20.93
CA HIS A 260 16.70 -30.98 20.35
C HIS A 260 15.25 -30.50 20.41
N LEU A 261 14.26 -31.37 20.16
CA LEU A 261 12.84 -31.03 20.32
C LEU A 261 12.51 -30.60 21.76
N ILE A 262 13.08 -31.27 22.76
CA ILE A 262 12.93 -30.89 24.17
C ILE A 262 13.55 -29.50 24.43
N ARG A 263 14.77 -29.24 23.96
CA ARG A 263 15.42 -27.92 24.09
C ARG A 263 14.63 -26.79 23.42
N ILE A 264 14.05 -27.06 22.25
CA ILE A 264 13.20 -26.13 21.51
C ILE A 264 11.92 -25.81 22.33
N ASP A 265 11.22 -26.84 22.80
CA ASP A 265 10.03 -26.70 23.64
C ASP A 265 10.33 -25.97 24.96
N GLU A 266 11.47 -26.25 25.61
CA GLU A 266 11.97 -25.52 26.77
C GLU A 266 12.28 -24.05 26.46
N SER A 267 12.94 -23.73 25.33
CA SER A 267 13.20 -22.35 24.91
C SER A 267 11.91 -21.58 24.64
N VAL A 268 10.97 -22.19 23.90
CA VAL A 268 9.65 -21.61 23.60
C VAL A 268 8.86 -21.37 24.89
N LYS A 269 8.84 -22.32 25.82
CA LYS A 269 8.20 -22.16 27.14
C LYS A 269 8.88 -21.08 27.99
N LEU A 270 10.21 -20.98 27.95
CA LEU A 270 10.94 -19.95 28.69
C LEU A 270 10.65 -18.55 28.14
N LYS A 271 10.62 -18.38 26.81
CA LYS A 271 10.23 -17.14 26.13
C LYS A 271 8.77 -16.75 26.44
N GLN A 272 7.84 -17.71 26.42
CA GLN A 272 6.46 -17.49 26.85
C GLN A 272 6.36 -17.05 28.32
N SER A 273 7.12 -17.71 29.21
CA SER A 273 7.20 -17.35 30.63
C SER A 273 7.73 -15.92 30.83
N VAL A 274 8.78 -15.53 30.10
CA VAL A 274 9.35 -14.17 30.09
C VAL A 274 8.31 -13.12 29.66
N TYR A 275 7.44 -13.39 28.68
CA TYR A 275 6.35 -12.47 28.31
C TYR A 275 5.31 -12.30 29.44
N VAL A 276 4.99 -13.38 30.17
CA VAL A 276 4.10 -13.32 31.35
C VAL A 276 4.77 -12.58 32.51
N MET A 277 6.06 -12.82 32.76
CA MET A 277 6.86 -12.08 33.76
C MET A 277 6.88 -10.58 33.43
N PHE A 278 7.14 -10.19 32.18
CA PHE A 278 7.11 -8.77 31.78
C PHE A 278 5.75 -8.12 32.02
N THR A 279 4.66 -8.83 31.70
CA THR A 279 3.29 -8.36 31.96
C THR A 279 3.03 -8.14 33.45
N ARG A 280 3.52 -9.03 34.33
CA ARG A 280 3.43 -8.90 35.80
C ARG A 280 4.30 -7.77 36.34
N ALA A 281 5.55 -7.69 35.89
CA ALA A 281 6.49 -6.62 36.26
C ALA A 281 5.95 -5.23 35.87
N MET A 282 5.34 -5.10 34.69
CA MET A 282 4.66 -3.89 34.25
C MET A 282 3.39 -3.54 35.04
N ASN A 283 2.89 -4.46 35.87
CA ASN A 283 1.82 -4.25 36.85
C ASN A 283 2.34 -4.09 38.30
N GLY A 284 3.67 -4.03 38.52
CA GLY A 284 4.29 -3.78 39.83
C GLY A 284 4.75 -5.03 40.59
N ASP A 285 4.74 -6.22 39.98
CA ASP A 285 5.25 -7.43 40.63
C ASP A 285 6.78 -7.41 40.72
N ALA A 286 7.29 -7.11 41.92
CA ALA A 286 8.72 -7.06 42.21
C ALA A 286 9.44 -8.42 42.05
N ARG A 287 8.74 -9.56 42.21
CA ARG A 287 9.34 -10.88 41.97
C ARG A 287 9.56 -11.10 40.48
N ALA A 288 8.57 -10.76 39.65
CA ALA A 288 8.70 -10.81 38.20
C ALA A 288 9.82 -9.88 37.67
N VAL A 289 10.06 -8.71 38.29
CA VAL A 289 11.21 -7.85 37.97
C VAL A 289 12.54 -8.55 38.26
N GLN A 290 12.66 -9.30 39.37
CA GLN A 290 13.86 -10.08 39.68
C GLN A 290 14.02 -11.28 38.74
N GLU A 291 12.95 -12.03 38.48
CA GLU A 291 12.95 -13.19 37.57
C GLU A 291 13.36 -12.80 36.13
N LEU A 292 12.98 -11.60 35.66
CA LEU A 292 13.46 -11.06 34.38
C LEU A 292 14.96 -10.75 34.41
N LYS A 293 15.46 -10.14 35.49
CA LYS A 293 16.91 -9.86 35.66
C LYS A 293 17.72 -11.16 35.70
N GLU A 294 17.22 -12.21 36.32
CA GLU A 294 17.88 -13.52 36.36
C GLU A 294 17.86 -14.23 34.99
N ASN A 295 16.74 -14.15 34.26
CA ASN A 295 16.62 -14.76 32.92
C ASN A 295 17.25 -13.92 31.79
N SER A 296 17.60 -12.65 32.02
CA SER A 296 18.33 -11.79 31.06
C SER A 296 19.62 -12.42 30.55
N LYS A 297 20.28 -13.25 31.38
CA LYS A 297 21.51 -14.00 31.05
C LYS A 297 21.28 -15.22 30.16
N LYS A 298 20.02 -15.60 29.91
CA LYS A 298 19.61 -16.81 29.16
C LYS A 298 18.83 -16.48 27.90
N VAL A 299 18.04 -15.40 27.91
CA VAL A 299 17.07 -15.06 26.87
C VAL A 299 17.18 -13.57 26.54
N PRO A 300 17.57 -13.19 25.29
CA PRO A 300 17.70 -11.78 24.88
C PRO A 300 16.44 -10.95 25.12
N GLU A 301 15.25 -11.53 24.95
CA GLU A 301 13.97 -10.89 25.21
C GLU A 301 13.82 -10.49 26.69
N ALA A 302 14.33 -11.29 27.63
CA ALA A 302 14.31 -10.96 29.05
C ALA A 302 15.26 -9.80 29.41
N ALA A 303 16.40 -9.69 28.71
CA ALA A 303 17.29 -8.54 28.83
C ALA A 303 16.60 -7.26 28.33
N LEU A 304 15.98 -7.29 27.15
CA LEU A 304 15.19 -6.18 26.60
C LEU A 304 14.09 -5.71 27.55
N PHE A 305 13.33 -6.63 28.15
CA PHE A 305 12.28 -6.26 29.11
C PHE A 305 12.85 -5.71 30.43
N SER A 306 13.97 -6.24 30.91
CA SER A 306 14.65 -5.74 32.12
C SER A 306 15.23 -4.33 31.91
N GLU A 307 15.86 -4.07 30.76
CA GLU A 307 16.37 -2.73 30.40
C GLU A 307 15.20 -1.73 30.23
N TYR A 308 14.11 -2.13 29.57
CA TYR A 308 12.91 -1.29 29.45
C TYR A 308 12.33 -0.88 30.80
N LEU A 309 12.29 -1.81 31.77
CA LEU A 309 11.79 -1.53 33.13
C LEU A 309 12.70 -0.56 33.89
N ALA A 310 14.01 -0.54 33.61
CA ALA A 310 14.94 0.45 34.16
C ALA A 310 14.71 1.84 33.54
N ALA A 311 14.70 1.94 32.20
CA ALA A 311 14.41 3.19 31.48
C ALA A 311 13.02 3.77 31.86
N LYS A 312 12.06 2.91 32.24
CA LYS A 312 10.74 3.35 32.73
C LYS A 312 10.77 3.92 34.16
N ALA A 313 11.68 3.47 35.01
CA ALA A 313 11.91 4.11 36.32
C ALA A 313 12.61 5.47 36.18
N GLU A 314 13.40 5.65 35.12
CA GLU A 314 14.11 6.90 34.78
C GLU A 314 13.25 7.88 33.95
N GLY A 315 12.12 7.44 33.40
CA GLY A 315 11.24 8.23 32.53
C GLY A 315 11.67 8.31 31.06
N THR A 316 12.75 7.63 30.67
CA THR A 316 13.37 7.62 29.33
C THR A 316 12.86 6.50 28.42
N ASN A 317 11.89 5.71 28.88
CA ASN A 317 11.43 4.46 28.24
C ASN A 317 10.94 4.59 26.80
N VAL A 318 10.39 5.74 26.38
CA VAL A 318 9.95 5.94 24.99
C VAL A 318 11.15 6.11 24.06
N GLU A 319 12.14 6.91 24.46
CA GLU A 319 13.36 7.17 23.70
C GLU A 319 14.26 5.92 23.65
N TRP A 320 14.37 5.22 24.77
CA TRP A 320 15.06 3.92 24.84
C TRP A 320 14.40 2.88 23.90
N LEU A 321 13.07 2.80 23.87
CA LEU A 321 12.36 1.85 23.00
C LEU A 321 12.48 2.23 21.52
N ARG A 322 12.52 3.54 21.20
CA ARG A 322 12.86 4.05 19.86
C ARG A 322 14.27 3.62 19.43
N ALA A 323 15.28 3.79 20.28
CA ALA A 323 16.65 3.39 19.99
C ALA A 323 16.80 1.86 19.75
N LYS A 324 16.02 1.04 20.46
CA LYS A 324 16.02 -0.43 20.33
C LYS A 324 15.09 -0.95 19.21
N TYR A 325 14.19 -0.13 18.68
CA TYR A 325 13.20 -0.51 17.68
C TYR A 325 13.78 -1.12 16.39
N PRO A 326 14.88 -0.60 15.79
CA PRO A 326 15.46 -1.22 14.60
C PRO A 326 15.97 -2.65 14.82
N GLN A 327 16.47 -2.97 16.02
CA GLN A 327 17.03 -4.28 16.36
C GLN A 327 15.96 -5.29 16.78
N TYR A 328 14.90 -4.84 17.48
CA TYR A 328 13.89 -5.71 18.09
C TYR A 328 12.47 -5.47 17.56
N ARG A 329 12.35 -4.97 16.32
CA ARG A 329 11.11 -4.53 15.67
C ARG A 329 9.92 -5.44 15.94
N ASP A 330 9.98 -6.71 15.53
CA ASP A 330 8.81 -7.59 15.56
C ASP A 330 8.38 -7.96 16.98
N LEU A 331 9.33 -8.05 17.91
CA LEU A 331 9.07 -8.20 19.34
C LEU A 331 8.40 -6.96 19.93
N ILE A 332 8.93 -5.77 19.64
CA ILE A 332 8.41 -4.50 20.16
C ILE A 332 7.01 -4.20 19.60
N VAL A 333 6.79 -4.45 18.30
CA VAL A 333 5.48 -4.26 17.66
C VAL A 333 4.47 -5.28 18.18
N SER A 334 4.82 -6.57 18.26
CA SER A 334 3.90 -7.61 18.76
C SER A 334 3.50 -7.38 20.22
N ARG A 335 4.42 -6.86 21.06
CA ARG A 335 4.24 -6.53 22.48
C ARG A 335 3.88 -5.07 22.76
N GLN A 336 3.44 -4.30 21.76
CA GLN A 336 3.15 -2.86 21.90
C GLN A 336 2.15 -2.52 23.02
N GLY A 337 1.24 -3.45 23.36
CA GLY A 337 0.23 -3.22 24.38
C GLY A 337 0.85 -3.23 25.79
N GLU A 338 1.74 -4.19 26.02
CA GLU A 338 2.38 -4.49 27.30
C GLU A 338 3.33 -3.38 27.77
N PHE A 339 3.94 -2.61 26.85
CA PHE A 339 4.80 -1.47 27.17
C PHE A 339 4.06 -0.28 27.82
N LYS A 340 2.71 -0.20 27.75
CA LYS A 340 1.89 0.89 28.34
C LYS A 340 2.32 2.31 27.92
N ILE A 341 2.58 2.52 26.63
CA ILE A 341 2.88 3.84 26.02
C ILE A 341 1.89 4.21 24.90
N GLN A 342 0.70 3.61 24.90
CA GLN A 342 -0.27 3.60 23.78
C GLN A 342 -0.88 4.98 23.48
N ASP A 343 -0.77 5.88 24.43
CA ASP A 343 -1.11 7.31 24.45
C ASP A 343 -0.02 8.20 23.82
N THR A 344 1.23 7.73 23.80
CA THR A 344 2.35 8.45 23.17
C THR A 344 2.29 8.33 21.64
N PRO A 345 2.84 9.29 20.88
CA PRO A 345 2.84 9.22 19.41
C PRO A 345 3.53 7.96 18.88
N PHE A 346 4.65 7.56 19.51
CA PHE A 346 5.38 6.35 19.16
C PHE A 346 4.57 5.07 19.47
N GLY A 347 3.82 5.04 20.58
CA GLY A 347 2.90 3.94 20.87
C GLY A 347 1.76 3.82 19.86
N MET A 348 1.24 4.95 19.36
CA MET A 348 0.25 4.94 18.26
C MET A 348 0.86 4.40 16.95
N PHE A 349 2.13 4.72 16.66
CA PHE A 349 2.87 4.14 15.53
C PHE A 349 3.07 2.63 15.70
N LEU A 350 3.52 2.15 16.87
CA LEU A 350 3.66 0.72 17.15
C LEU A 350 2.32 -0.03 17.05
N LYS A 351 1.22 0.59 17.50
CA LYS A 351 -0.15 0.06 17.32
C LYS A 351 -0.53 -0.05 15.84
N ALA A 352 -0.24 0.97 15.03
CA ALA A 352 -0.46 0.92 13.59
C ALA A 352 0.38 -0.17 12.90
N LYS A 353 1.64 -0.36 13.35
CA LYS A 353 2.50 -1.46 12.88
C LYS A 353 1.99 -2.85 13.28
N ASN A 354 1.39 -3.00 14.47
CA ASN A 354 0.80 -4.28 14.90
C ASN A 354 -0.40 -4.66 14.02
N LEU A 355 -1.23 -3.69 13.66
CA LEU A 355 -2.31 -3.87 12.67
C LEU A 355 -1.75 -4.23 11.27
N GLU A 356 -0.68 -3.57 10.83
CA GLU A 356 -0.03 -3.86 9.54
C GLU A 356 0.52 -5.30 9.48
N MET A 357 1.16 -5.79 10.56
CA MET A 357 1.61 -7.19 10.66
C MET A 357 0.44 -8.20 10.65
N LYS A 358 -0.69 -7.84 11.26
CA LYS A 358 -1.92 -8.65 11.26
C LYS A 358 -2.69 -8.61 9.94
N LYS A 359 -2.27 -7.79 8.97
CA LYS A 359 -2.97 -7.50 7.72
C LYS A 359 -4.35 -6.83 7.95
N GLU A 360 -4.48 -6.09 9.06
CA GLU A 360 -5.64 -5.28 9.45
C GLU A 360 -5.47 -3.81 8.98
N GLU A 361 -6.52 -2.97 9.13
CA GLU A 361 -6.49 -1.58 8.65
C GLU A 361 -5.63 -0.66 9.55
N SER A 362 -4.35 -0.51 9.19
CA SER A 362 -3.37 0.30 9.91
C SER A 362 -3.39 1.80 9.58
N MET A 363 -3.79 2.19 8.37
CA MET A 363 -3.50 3.51 7.80
C MET A 363 -4.12 4.69 8.60
N SER A 364 -5.35 4.55 9.07
CA SER A 364 -6.00 5.58 9.91
C SER A 364 -5.26 5.79 11.23
N VAL A 365 -4.76 4.71 11.84
CA VAL A 365 -3.96 4.77 13.07
C VAL A 365 -2.58 5.38 12.80
N MET A 366 -1.97 5.05 11.66
CA MET A 366 -0.68 5.65 11.22
C MET A 366 -0.80 7.17 11.03
N MET A 367 -1.86 7.64 10.37
CA MET A 367 -2.15 9.07 10.19
C MET A 367 -2.34 9.79 11.52
N ASN A 368 -3.00 9.15 12.49
CA ASN A 368 -3.20 9.74 13.81
C ASN A 368 -1.90 9.76 14.64
N ALA A 369 -1.03 8.75 14.50
CA ALA A 369 0.31 8.76 15.09
C ALA A 369 1.19 9.90 14.54
N ALA A 370 1.16 10.13 13.22
CA ALA A 370 1.86 11.23 12.58
C ALA A 370 1.34 12.60 13.05
N ARG A 371 0.00 12.79 13.09
CA ARG A 371 -0.64 14.01 13.63
C ARG A 371 -0.33 14.27 15.11
N ALA A 372 -0.02 13.22 15.88
CA ALA A 372 0.40 13.33 17.28
C ALA A 372 1.90 13.68 17.44
N GLY A 373 2.69 13.70 16.35
CA GLY A 373 4.12 14.00 16.38
C GLY A 373 5.05 12.78 16.38
N SER A 374 4.62 11.63 15.84
CA SER A 374 5.53 10.50 15.56
C SER A 374 6.22 10.71 14.21
N GLN A 375 7.50 11.07 14.25
CA GLN A 375 8.34 11.17 13.06
C GLN A 375 8.37 9.84 12.29
N GLU A 376 8.40 8.71 12.99
CA GLU A 376 8.41 7.37 12.40
C GLU A 376 7.14 7.09 11.59
N ALA A 377 6.01 7.67 11.98
CA ALA A 377 4.78 7.62 11.22
C ALA A 377 4.77 8.62 10.05
N ILE A 378 5.44 9.77 10.18
CA ILE A 378 5.62 10.74 9.08
C ILE A 378 6.49 10.10 7.98
N ASP A 379 7.64 9.53 8.31
CA ASP A 379 8.56 8.88 7.36
C ASP A 379 7.86 7.73 6.59
N GLU A 380 7.14 6.88 7.33
CA GLU A 380 6.35 5.76 6.82
C GLU A 380 5.21 6.20 5.90
N LEU A 381 4.60 7.36 6.17
CA LEU A 381 3.56 7.97 5.33
C LEU A 381 4.17 8.68 4.11
N SER A 382 5.34 9.28 4.23
CA SER A 382 6.03 9.92 3.10
C SER A 382 6.33 8.92 1.98
N ALA A 383 6.75 7.70 2.33
CA ALA A 383 6.88 6.58 1.38
C ALA A 383 5.54 6.13 0.74
N LYS A 384 4.40 6.58 1.26
CA LYS A 384 3.02 6.21 0.82
C LYS A 384 2.26 7.40 0.20
N MET A 385 2.97 8.49 -0.15
CA MET A 385 2.43 9.72 -0.74
C MET A 385 1.77 9.58 -2.12
N PHE A 386 1.77 8.40 -2.74
CA PHE A 386 0.94 8.13 -3.93
C PHE A 386 -0.58 8.23 -3.63
N ARG A 387 -0.99 8.10 -2.36
CA ARG A 387 -2.40 8.25 -1.93
C ARG A 387 -2.74 9.71 -1.58
N ASN A 388 -3.88 10.21 -2.06
CA ASN A 388 -4.34 11.58 -1.78
C ASN A 388 -4.69 11.81 -0.29
N ASP A 389 -5.22 10.81 0.41
CA ASP A 389 -5.50 10.90 1.86
C ASP A 389 -4.23 11.03 2.70
N VAL A 390 -3.15 10.36 2.29
CA VAL A 390 -1.80 10.53 2.87
C VAL A 390 -1.26 11.93 2.58
N ARG A 391 -1.31 12.42 1.34
CA ARG A 391 -0.89 13.79 1.00
C ARG A 391 -1.62 14.82 1.84
N LYS A 392 -2.95 14.73 1.97
CA LYS A 392 -3.74 15.64 2.81
C LYS A 392 -3.44 15.52 4.30
N CYS A 393 -3.08 14.33 4.79
CA CYS A 393 -2.65 14.17 6.17
C CYS A 393 -1.29 14.85 6.44
N LEU A 394 -0.31 14.68 5.55
CA LEU A 394 1.01 15.28 5.68
C LEU A 394 0.99 16.80 5.49
N ALA A 395 0.27 17.31 4.49
CA ALA A 395 0.08 18.75 4.29
C ALA A 395 -0.53 19.45 5.52
N GLY A 396 -1.47 18.79 6.21
CA GLY A 396 -2.05 19.30 7.45
C GLY A 396 -1.11 19.27 8.67
N ILE A 397 -0.04 18.47 8.63
CA ILE A 397 1.02 18.46 9.65
C ILE A 397 2.02 19.59 9.34
N TYR A 398 2.58 19.62 8.13
CA TYR A 398 3.56 20.64 7.73
C TYR A 398 2.99 22.06 7.80
N LEU A 399 1.71 22.26 7.46
CA LEU A 399 1.00 23.53 7.66
C LEU A 399 0.97 23.98 9.14
N LYS A 400 0.69 23.05 10.08
CA LYS A 400 0.65 23.35 11.51
C LYS A 400 2.03 23.73 12.04
N ASP A 401 3.06 23.06 11.54
CA ASP A 401 4.44 23.23 11.98
C ASP A 401 5.17 24.36 11.22
N ASN A 402 4.49 25.06 10.30
CA ASN A 402 4.99 26.13 9.42
C ASN A 402 6.14 25.69 8.49
N ASP A 403 6.18 24.42 8.11
CA ASP A 403 7.19 23.83 7.22
C ASP A 403 6.78 23.99 5.75
N LEU A 404 7.32 25.02 5.08
CA LEU A 404 7.05 25.27 3.67
C LEU A 404 7.71 24.23 2.74
N ASP A 405 8.93 23.79 3.02
CA ASP A 405 9.68 22.92 2.12
C ASP A 405 9.00 21.54 2.00
N ASN A 406 8.62 20.94 3.12
CA ASN A 406 7.87 19.69 3.10
C ASN A 406 6.43 19.86 2.56
N LEU A 407 5.79 21.01 2.79
CA LEU A 407 4.50 21.32 2.18
C LEU A 407 4.59 21.43 0.64
N MET A 408 5.67 22.02 0.13
CA MET A 408 5.99 22.07 -1.31
C MET A 408 6.31 20.69 -1.89
N ILE A 409 6.94 19.79 -1.14
CA ILE A 409 7.15 18.38 -1.55
C ILE A 409 5.81 17.65 -1.65
N VAL A 410 4.89 17.85 -0.70
CA VAL A 410 3.54 17.25 -0.76
C VAL A 410 2.73 17.78 -1.95
N TYR A 411 2.86 19.07 -2.27
CA TYR A 411 2.25 19.64 -3.49
C TYR A 411 2.83 19.02 -4.77
N GLN A 412 4.16 18.90 -4.87
CA GLN A 412 4.85 18.27 -6.00
C GLN A 412 4.45 16.81 -6.23
N ALA A 413 4.11 16.06 -5.18
CA ALA A 413 3.58 14.70 -5.26
C ALA A 413 2.13 14.60 -5.80
N GLY A 414 1.57 15.69 -6.33
CA GLY A 414 0.23 15.72 -6.94
C GLY A 414 -0.89 15.94 -5.93
N LEU A 415 -0.71 16.81 -4.93
CA LEU A 415 -1.84 17.29 -4.14
C LEU A 415 -2.59 18.35 -4.97
N ASP A 416 -3.75 17.96 -5.52
CA ASP A 416 -4.44 18.73 -6.56
C ASP A 416 -5.02 20.08 -6.09
N ASP A 417 -5.12 20.32 -4.77
CA ASP A 417 -5.60 21.58 -4.20
C ASP A 417 -4.50 22.44 -3.58
N MET A 418 -4.42 23.71 -4.03
CA MET A 418 -3.59 24.77 -3.43
C MET A 418 -3.98 25.14 -1.98
N TYR A 419 -5.09 24.59 -1.47
CA TYR A 419 -5.70 24.93 -0.18
C TYR A 419 -4.70 25.03 0.98
N TYR A 420 -3.73 24.12 1.08
CA TYR A 420 -2.77 24.15 2.20
C TYR A 420 -1.69 25.23 2.03
N LEU A 421 -1.32 25.58 0.79
CA LEU A 421 -0.42 26.71 0.51
C LEU A 421 -1.14 28.05 0.75
N ASP A 422 -2.42 28.15 0.35
CA ASP A 422 -3.30 29.29 0.69
C ASP A 422 -3.42 29.46 2.21
N GLN A 423 -3.63 28.36 2.96
CA GLN A 423 -3.68 28.38 4.43
C GLN A 423 -2.34 28.75 5.07
N TYR A 424 -1.21 28.31 4.50
CA TYR A 424 0.14 28.66 4.99
C TYR A 424 0.41 30.17 4.82
N CYS A 425 -0.04 30.74 3.70
CA CYS A 425 0.12 32.16 3.39
C CYS A 425 -0.85 33.06 4.17
N GLY A 426 -2.12 32.68 4.27
CA GLY A 426 -3.17 33.54 4.80
C GLY A 426 -3.27 34.85 4.01
N ALA A 427 -2.90 35.97 4.64
CA ALA A 427 -2.82 37.29 4.03
C ALA A 427 -1.38 37.89 4.05
N ASP A 428 -0.37 37.05 4.30
CA ASP A 428 1.02 37.48 4.46
C ASP A 428 1.71 37.71 3.11
N ARG A 429 2.16 38.96 2.88
CA ARG A 429 2.87 39.37 1.65
C ARG A 429 4.13 38.56 1.40
N GLU A 430 4.92 38.29 2.43
CA GLU A 430 6.23 37.66 2.28
C GLU A 430 6.05 36.18 1.96
N ARG A 431 5.14 35.49 2.66
CA ARG A 431 4.79 34.09 2.38
C ARG A 431 4.21 33.90 0.98
N ILE A 432 3.31 34.77 0.52
CA ILE A 432 2.72 34.69 -0.83
C ILE A 432 3.81 34.80 -1.92
N LEU A 433 4.76 35.71 -1.74
CA LEU A 433 5.89 35.87 -2.67
C LEU A 433 6.93 34.74 -2.56
N GLU A 434 7.10 34.14 -1.39
CA GLU A 434 7.97 32.99 -1.17
C GLU A 434 7.42 31.70 -1.78
N VAL A 435 6.14 31.39 -1.57
CA VAL A 435 5.45 30.27 -2.24
C VAL A 435 5.48 30.46 -3.75
N GLY A 436 5.22 31.68 -4.24
CA GLY A 436 5.34 32.03 -5.66
C GLY A 436 6.71 31.65 -6.24
N LYS A 437 7.81 32.09 -5.60
CA LYS A 437 9.18 31.75 -6.03
C LYS A 437 9.44 30.24 -6.00
N ASN A 438 8.97 29.54 -4.98
CA ASN A 438 9.16 28.10 -4.83
C ASN A 438 8.35 27.28 -5.84
N LEU A 439 7.21 27.78 -6.30
CA LEU A 439 6.50 27.27 -7.48
C LEU A 439 7.24 27.60 -8.79
N GLY A 440 7.78 28.82 -8.90
CA GLY A 440 8.57 29.30 -10.03
C GLY A 440 9.79 28.45 -10.36
N LYS A 441 10.49 27.94 -9.32
CA LYS A 441 11.60 26.96 -9.44
C LYS A 441 11.24 25.71 -10.28
N GLN A 442 9.96 25.31 -10.33
CA GLN A 442 9.48 24.18 -11.13
C GLN A 442 9.05 24.62 -12.54
N SER A 443 8.39 25.77 -12.61
CA SER A 443 8.00 26.43 -13.85
C SER A 443 7.56 27.85 -13.53
N VAL A 444 8.13 28.83 -14.24
CA VAL A 444 7.72 30.24 -14.26
C VAL A 444 6.20 30.39 -14.36
N GLY A 445 5.53 29.54 -15.14
CA GLY A 445 4.09 29.58 -15.31
C GLY A 445 3.27 29.24 -14.06
N LYS A 446 3.82 28.50 -13.09
CA LYS A 446 3.15 28.28 -11.79
C LYS A 446 3.25 29.50 -10.87
N GLU A 447 4.37 30.24 -10.92
CA GLU A 447 4.52 31.49 -10.17
C GLU A 447 3.59 32.58 -10.70
N ILE A 448 3.47 32.70 -12.02
CA ILE A 448 2.55 33.66 -12.67
C ILE A 448 1.10 33.38 -12.27
N ASP A 449 0.63 32.13 -12.40
CA ASP A 449 -0.73 31.75 -12.00
C ASP A 449 -0.98 31.99 -10.49
N TRP A 450 -0.01 31.66 -9.65
CA TRP A 450 -0.09 31.83 -8.19
C TRP A 450 -0.25 33.29 -7.78
N LEU A 451 0.55 34.19 -8.36
CA LEU A 451 0.45 35.64 -8.09
C LEU A 451 -0.86 36.21 -8.65
N LYS A 452 -1.28 35.78 -9.84
CA LYS A 452 -2.57 36.22 -10.41
C LYS A 452 -3.76 35.79 -9.55
N ASP A 453 -3.81 34.52 -9.13
CA ASP A 453 -4.90 34.02 -8.26
C ASP A 453 -4.96 34.77 -6.92
N HIS A 454 -3.82 35.23 -6.39
CA HIS A 454 -3.78 36.10 -5.21
C HIS A 454 -4.23 37.54 -5.50
N TYR A 455 -3.95 38.10 -6.68
CA TYR A 455 -4.57 39.36 -7.11
C TYR A 455 -6.09 39.22 -7.26
N ASP A 456 -6.60 38.14 -7.86
CA ASP A 456 -8.03 37.83 -7.98
C ASP A 456 -8.70 37.65 -6.59
N LYS A 457 -7.94 37.28 -5.55
CA LYS A 457 -8.35 37.25 -4.13
C LYS A 457 -8.32 38.64 -3.45
N GLY A 458 -7.83 39.69 -4.11
CA GLY A 458 -7.77 41.07 -3.62
C GLY A 458 -6.39 41.55 -3.14
N MET A 459 -5.31 40.83 -3.47
CA MET A 459 -3.96 41.16 -2.99
C MET A 459 -3.20 42.04 -3.99
N GLU A 460 -3.47 43.35 -3.96
CA GLU A 460 -2.94 44.35 -4.92
C GLU A 460 -1.43 44.24 -5.18
N PHE A 461 -0.59 43.97 -4.16
CA PHE A 461 0.87 43.86 -4.33
C PHE A 461 1.30 42.73 -5.28
N CYS A 462 0.42 41.77 -5.60
CA CYS A 462 0.69 40.74 -6.58
C CYS A 462 0.77 41.31 -8.01
N LYS A 463 0.09 42.44 -8.29
CA LYS A 463 0.24 43.21 -9.53
C LYS A 463 1.64 43.81 -9.62
N ASP A 464 2.09 44.52 -8.57
CA ASP A 464 3.46 45.06 -8.48
C ASP A 464 4.51 43.95 -8.65
N ALA A 465 4.24 42.76 -8.08
CA ALA A 465 5.13 41.61 -8.18
C ALA A 465 5.20 41.06 -9.61
N LEU A 466 4.07 40.93 -10.32
CA LEU A 466 4.04 40.52 -11.73
C LEU A 466 4.76 41.54 -12.62
N ILE A 467 4.44 42.84 -12.47
CA ILE A 467 5.10 43.95 -13.19
C ILE A 467 6.63 43.91 -12.98
N LYS A 468 7.08 43.69 -11.75
CA LYS A 468 8.51 43.59 -11.43
C LYS A 468 9.19 42.33 -12.02
N ARG A 469 8.45 41.24 -12.25
CA ARG A 469 9.00 40.06 -12.94
C ARG A 469 9.01 40.20 -14.45
N SER A 470 8.07 40.94 -15.05
CA SER A 470 8.06 41.16 -16.51
C SER A 470 9.22 41.99 -17.05
N SER A 471 10.05 42.60 -16.20
CA SER A 471 11.31 43.27 -16.60
C SER A 471 12.54 42.35 -16.56
N ASP A 472 12.35 41.03 -16.44
CA ASP A 472 13.39 40.00 -16.41
C ASP A 472 13.10 39.00 -17.54
N GLU A 473 14.04 38.87 -18.48
CA GLU A 473 13.91 38.01 -19.67
C GLU A 473 13.52 36.57 -19.34
N PHE A 474 13.87 36.06 -18.15
CA PHE A 474 13.48 34.72 -17.70
C PHE A 474 11.95 34.54 -17.55
N TYR A 475 11.20 35.63 -17.43
CA TYR A 475 9.74 35.63 -17.31
C TYR A 475 9.02 35.95 -18.63
N HIS A 476 9.75 36.32 -19.68
CA HIS A 476 9.20 36.68 -20.98
C HIS A 476 8.48 35.47 -21.57
N SER A 477 7.15 35.56 -21.63
CA SER A 477 6.29 34.45 -22.01
C SER A 477 4.90 34.97 -22.37
N LYS A 478 4.22 34.24 -23.26
CA LYS A 478 2.78 34.43 -23.55
C LYS A 478 1.96 34.56 -22.27
N ARG A 479 2.28 33.74 -21.27
CA ARG A 479 1.54 33.62 -20.01
C ARG A 479 1.69 34.87 -19.14
N MET A 480 2.89 35.46 -19.07
CA MET A 480 3.11 36.73 -18.36
C MET A 480 2.31 37.85 -19.03
N ILE A 481 2.36 37.96 -20.36
CA ILE A 481 1.61 38.98 -21.12
C ILE A 481 0.09 38.88 -20.86
N TYR A 482 -0.48 37.66 -20.84
CA TYR A 482 -1.88 37.48 -20.46
C TYR A 482 -2.16 37.79 -18.98
N ALA A 483 -1.27 37.42 -18.05
CA ALA A 483 -1.46 37.69 -16.63
C ALA A 483 -1.41 39.19 -16.31
N LEU A 484 -0.51 39.95 -16.94
CA LEU A 484 -0.46 41.42 -16.82
C LEU A 484 -1.77 42.05 -17.27
N HIS A 485 -2.31 41.65 -18.42
CA HIS A 485 -3.62 42.13 -18.90
C HIS A 485 -4.76 41.75 -17.94
N ASP A 486 -4.78 40.51 -17.43
CA ASP A 486 -5.82 40.06 -16.51
C ASP A 486 -5.79 40.81 -15.15
N VAL A 487 -4.62 41.33 -14.71
CA VAL A 487 -4.50 42.23 -13.53
C VAL A 487 -4.59 43.72 -13.89
N GLY A 488 -4.93 44.07 -15.13
CA GLY A 488 -5.04 45.45 -15.61
C GLY A 488 -3.73 46.24 -15.56
N ALA A 489 -2.60 45.58 -15.86
CA ALA A 489 -1.31 46.18 -16.14
C ALA A 489 -1.12 46.27 -17.66
N ASP A 490 -2.08 46.88 -18.36
CA ASP A 490 -2.20 46.82 -19.82
C ASP A 490 -1.03 47.52 -20.54
N MET A 491 -0.53 48.62 -19.97
CA MET A 491 0.67 49.32 -20.45
C MET A 491 1.92 48.42 -20.38
N GLU A 492 2.11 47.68 -19.28
CA GLU A 492 3.23 46.74 -19.11
C GLU A 492 3.07 45.49 -19.98
N ALA A 493 1.83 45.01 -20.17
CA ALA A 493 1.53 43.92 -21.08
C ALA A 493 1.82 44.29 -22.55
N ALA A 494 1.61 45.56 -22.93
CA ALA A 494 1.94 46.09 -24.26
C ALA A 494 3.46 46.30 -24.46
N LYS A 495 4.20 46.75 -23.44
CA LYS A 495 5.67 46.83 -23.47
C LYS A 495 6.30 45.45 -23.67
N LEU A 496 5.95 44.49 -22.80
CA LEU A 496 6.45 43.12 -22.88
C LEU A 496 6.07 42.42 -24.20
N TYR A 497 4.91 42.74 -24.77
CA TYR A 497 4.53 42.24 -26.09
C TYR A 497 5.53 42.65 -27.18
N PHE A 498 6.02 43.89 -27.16
CA PHE A 498 6.99 44.38 -28.14
C PHE A 498 8.44 43.98 -27.84
N GLU A 499 8.78 43.78 -26.57
CA GLU A 499 10.06 43.17 -26.16
C GLU A 499 10.16 41.70 -26.63
N MET A 500 9.01 41.02 -26.82
CA MET A 500 8.89 39.70 -27.43
C MET A 500 8.58 39.73 -28.95
N GLU A 501 8.72 40.87 -29.64
CA GLU A 501 8.32 40.97 -31.05
C GLU A 501 9.19 40.10 -31.98
N GLY A 502 8.56 39.11 -32.61
CA GLY A 502 9.22 38.10 -33.46
C GLY A 502 9.32 36.71 -32.81
N ASP A 503 9.06 36.58 -31.50
CA ASP A 503 8.99 35.29 -30.82
C ASP A 503 7.70 34.53 -31.22
N PRO A 504 7.76 33.28 -31.73
CA PRO A 504 6.57 32.46 -31.99
C PRO A 504 5.74 32.15 -30.73
N GLU A 505 6.29 32.28 -29.52
CA GLU A 505 5.54 32.17 -28.27
C GLU A 505 4.71 33.41 -27.94
N ALA A 506 4.98 34.58 -28.54
CA ALA A 506 4.20 35.81 -28.29
C ALA A 506 2.70 35.67 -28.64
N PRO A 507 1.79 36.47 -28.05
CA PRO A 507 0.41 36.57 -28.52
C PRO A 507 0.36 36.94 -30.01
N SER A 508 -0.76 36.67 -30.70
CA SER A 508 -0.90 37.15 -32.08
C SER A 508 -1.12 38.65 -32.10
N VAL A 509 -0.67 39.35 -33.15
CA VAL A 509 -0.80 40.81 -33.29
C VAL A 509 -2.22 41.35 -33.05
N LYS A 510 -3.26 40.58 -33.42
CA LYS A 510 -4.68 40.90 -33.13
C LYS A 510 -5.06 40.89 -31.64
N TRP A 511 -4.18 40.46 -30.74
CA TRP A 511 -4.37 40.49 -29.29
C TRP A 511 -4.23 41.91 -28.71
N LEU A 512 -3.39 42.77 -29.29
CA LEU A 512 -3.22 44.17 -28.85
C LEU A 512 -4.55 44.94 -28.81
N LYS A 513 -5.49 44.60 -29.70
CA LYS A 513 -6.87 45.12 -29.72
C LYS A 513 -7.68 44.90 -28.44
N LYS A 514 -7.22 44.02 -27.52
CA LYS A 514 -7.83 43.80 -26.20
C LYS A 514 -7.27 44.71 -25.10
N VAL A 515 -6.00 45.09 -25.24
CA VAL A 515 -5.16 45.74 -24.20
C VAL A 515 -5.08 47.25 -24.41
N CYS A 516 -5.23 47.72 -25.65
CA CYS A 516 -5.54 49.11 -25.96
C CYS A 516 -7.02 49.44 -25.65
N GLY A 517 -7.47 49.13 -24.44
CA GLY A 517 -8.76 49.55 -23.89
C GLY A 517 -8.72 50.99 -23.35
N GLU A 518 -7.53 51.44 -22.94
CA GLU A 518 -7.21 52.79 -22.47
C GLU A 518 -6.45 53.56 -23.58
N GLU A 519 -6.62 54.88 -23.64
CA GLU A 519 -6.18 55.67 -24.81
C GLU A 519 -4.66 55.89 -24.86
N ASP A 520 -4.00 55.95 -23.72
CA ASP A 520 -2.54 56.05 -23.56
C ASP A 520 -1.81 54.76 -23.96
N VAL A 521 -2.34 53.59 -23.59
CA VAL A 521 -1.85 52.29 -24.07
C VAL A 521 -1.99 52.17 -25.59
N LYS A 522 -3.08 52.72 -26.15
CA LYS A 522 -3.32 52.78 -27.59
C LYS A 522 -2.37 53.74 -28.31
N GLU A 523 -2.04 54.86 -27.69
CA GLU A 523 -1.07 55.85 -28.20
C GLU A 523 0.35 55.27 -28.19
N TYR A 524 0.79 54.65 -27.09
CA TYR A 524 2.07 53.93 -27.02
C TYR A 524 2.20 52.84 -28.12
N VAL A 525 1.13 52.06 -28.34
CA VAL A 525 1.09 51.04 -29.40
C VAL A 525 1.12 51.66 -30.81
N ARG A 526 0.54 52.85 -31.01
CA ARG A 526 0.66 53.59 -32.28
C ARG A 526 2.10 54.05 -32.50
N ASP A 527 2.67 54.75 -31.53
CA ASP A 527 3.99 55.37 -31.65
C ASP A 527 5.08 54.34 -31.94
N HIS A 528 4.99 53.15 -31.33
CA HIS A 528 5.89 52.04 -31.64
C HIS A 528 5.80 51.60 -33.11
N TYR A 529 4.59 51.38 -33.66
CA TYR A 529 4.42 51.01 -35.07
C TYR A 529 4.81 52.13 -36.04
N VAL A 530 4.49 53.39 -35.73
CA VAL A 530 4.90 54.57 -36.51
C VAL A 530 6.43 54.70 -36.52
N SER A 531 7.11 54.49 -35.39
CA SER A 531 8.57 54.54 -35.31
C SER A 531 9.29 53.48 -36.18
N LYS A 532 8.61 52.37 -36.49
CA LYS A 532 9.09 51.31 -37.39
C LYS A 532 8.61 51.47 -38.84
N GLY A 533 7.84 52.51 -39.15
CA GLY A 533 7.26 52.73 -40.48
C GLY A 533 6.17 51.74 -40.87
N GLN A 534 5.46 51.18 -39.88
CA GLN A 534 4.44 50.12 -40.02
C GLN A 534 3.06 50.62 -39.56
N GLU A 535 2.71 51.86 -39.92
CA GLU A 535 1.43 52.49 -39.57
C GLU A 535 0.23 51.74 -40.18
N ASP A 536 0.41 51.13 -41.36
CA ASP A 536 -0.55 50.24 -42.02
C ASP A 536 -0.87 48.98 -41.18
N VAL A 537 0.14 48.42 -40.50
CA VAL A 537 -0.03 47.31 -39.57
C VAL A 537 -0.89 47.76 -38.38
N PHE A 538 -0.60 48.93 -37.79
CA PHE A 538 -1.41 49.49 -36.71
C PHE A 538 -2.88 49.71 -37.15
N GLU A 539 -3.10 50.35 -38.30
CA GLU A 539 -4.44 50.54 -38.85
C GLU A 539 -5.17 49.20 -39.07
N SER A 540 -4.49 48.18 -39.59
CA SER A 540 -5.07 46.84 -39.81
C SER A 540 -5.54 46.13 -38.53
N ILE A 541 -4.92 46.44 -37.37
CA ILE A 541 -5.33 45.92 -36.06
C ILE A 541 -6.56 46.67 -35.57
N PHE A 542 -6.54 48.00 -35.66
CA PHE A 542 -7.52 48.86 -35.01
C PHE A 542 -8.71 49.27 -35.88
N ALA A 543 -8.69 48.96 -37.17
CA ALA A 543 -9.82 49.09 -38.09
C ALA A 543 -11.11 48.48 -37.54
N GLU A 544 -12.25 49.05 -37.93
CA GLU A 544 -13.58 48.55 -37.59
C GLU A 544 -13.93 47.29 -38.41
N ASP A 545 -13.29 46.16 -38.08
CA ASP A 545 -13.85 44.82 -38.28
C ASP A 545 -15.28 44.86 -37.70
N GLY A 546 -16.30 44.95 -38.56
CA GLY A 546 -17.71 45.28 -38.24
C GLY A 546 -18.50 44.23 -37.43
N TYR A 547 -17.83 43.49 -36.56
CA TYR A 547 -18.43 42.68 -35.52
C TYR A 547 -18.70 43.53 -34.29
N GLU A 548 -19.97 43.93 -34.12
CA GLU A 548 -20.48 44.54 -32.90
C GLU A 548 -20.00 43.77 -31.65
N ARG A 549 -19.58 44.49 -30.60
CA ARG A 549 -19.37 43.92 -29.27
C ARG A 549 -20.69 43.32 -28.77
N ARG A 550 -20.96 42.04 -29.04
CA ARG A 550 -22.00 41.29 -28.33
C ARG A 550 -21.78 41.49 -26.84
N PRO A 551 -22.72 42.10 -26.10
CA PRO A 551 -22.47 42.45 -24.71
C PRO A 551 -22.15 41.20 -23.91
N LYS A 552 -21.14 41.27 -23.03
CA LYS A 552 -20.87 40.20 -22.05
C LYS A 552 -22.19 39.89 -21.35
N ARG A 553 -22.75 38.68 -21.57
CA ARG A 553 -23.78 38.17 -20.69
C ARG A 553 -23.18 38.16 -19.29
N GLN A 554 -23.66 39.03 -18.42
CA GLN A 554 -23.33 38.97 -17.00
C GLN A 554 -23.75 37.58 -16.51
N SER A 555 -22.76 36.72 -16.26
CA SER A 555 -22.95 35.48 -15.53
C SER A 555 -23.37 35.88 -14.13
N ALA A 556 -24.69 35.86 -13.88
CA ALA A 556 -25.27 36.35 -12.64
C ALA A 556 -24.56 35.74 -11.44
N SER A 557 -24.09 36.60 -10.53
CA SER A 557 -23.41 36.20 -9.31
C SER A 557 -24.27 35.18 -8.55
N GLY A 558 -23.73 33.99 -8.30
CA GLY A 558 -24.41 32.89 -7.59
C GLY A 558 -24.64 33.13 -6.10
N ARG A 559 -24.98 34.36 -5.68
CA ARG A 559 -25.38 34.65 -4.31
C ARG A 559 -26.67 33.92 -3.99
N ARG A 560 -26.60 33.04 -2.99
CA ARG A 560 -27.77 32.39 -2.37
C ARG A 560 -28.76 33.48 -1.93
N GLY A 561 -30.04 33.27 -2.23
CA GLY A 561 -31.02 34.35 -2.28
C GLY A 561 -31.52 34.89 -0.94
N SER A 562 -32.33 35.93 -1.03
CA SER A 562 -33.32 36.32 -0.02
C SER A 562 -34.61 36.78 -0.72
N PHE A 563 -35.71 36.89 0.02
CA PHE A 563 -37.05 37.15 -0.50
C PHE A 563 -37.34 38.64 -0.70
N GLY A 564 -38.21 38.96 -1.67
CA GLY A 564 -38.79 40.30 -1.81
C GLY A 564 -39.78 40.43 -2.98
N LYS A 565 -41.09 40.42 -2.71
CA LYS A 565 -42.12 40.77 -3.70
C LYS A 565 -42.33 42.30 -3.75
N PRO A 566 -42.30 42.95 -4.93
CA PRO A 566 -42.81 44.31 -5.09
C PRO A 566 -44.18 44.35 -5.78
N ARG A 567 -45.01 45.33 -5.36
CA ARG A 567 -46.43 45.64 -5.69
C ARG A 567 -47.44 45.05 -4.70
N ARG A 568 -48.43 45.84 -4.23
CA ARG A 568 -49.04 47.02 -4.87
C ARG A 568 -49.25 48.17 -3.86
N ARG A 569 -48.98 49.40 -4.27
CA ARG A 569 -49.45 50.63 -3.62
C ARG A 569 -50.01 51.53 -4.71
N GLU A 570 -51.32 51.67 -4.74
CA GLU A 570 -52.04 52.76 -5.41
C GLU A 570 -53.43 52.86 -4.77
N ARG A 571 -54.17 53.92 -5.10
CA ARG A 571 -55.33 54.41 -4.34
C ARG A 571 -56.57 53.55 -4.50
#